data_AF-A0A956EPK7-F1
#
_entry.id   AF-A0A956EPK7-F1
#
_cell.length_a   1.000
_cell.length_b   1.000
_cell.length_c   1.000
_cell.angle_alpha   90.00
_cell.angle_beta   90.00
_cell.angle_gamma   90.00
#
_symmetry.space_group_name_H-M   'P 1'
#
loop_
_entity.id
_entity.type
_entity.pdbx_description
1 polymer ?
#
loop_
_entity_poly.entity_id
_entity_poly.type
_entity_poly.pdbx_seq_one_letter_code
_entity_poly.pdbx_strand_id
1 'polypeptide(L)'
;MTRNLYVSTTHNQRGKRTPARLLRVGAVVLTLSLLSLGCNKEQKGSTLPSSANQPRYALDQPSKLHEAQNVLDERERASREAFGKFSEYPGKLKPENHEKAKEILQAAAEEGKSQDYAKAAYETELIEKYFDEEKQNFQQKVGGAAQYTAKQAGCKADVASATVHALNKHVEKSLEERLDRHSEAQRIIDENEKALKEDRDTLKEQARELSRTSYLVYVAAPLANADIEAKLAEADQVASTLDASEKAYTKRSEDTSLDESERKLAQERAIEAREAKALLETEKQAATEKLKTVDERLKKLTEEYEQALQQLWDGLAGTPKS
;
A
#
# COMPACT_ATOMS: atom_id res chain seq x y z
N MET A 1 -30.12 32.61 -26.11
CA MET A 1 -30.94 31.95 -27.15
C MET A 1 -30.86 30.45 -26.93
N THR A 2 -32.03 29.87 -26.65
CA THR A 2 -32.46 28.46 -26.83
C THR A 2 -31.62 27.30 -26.30
N ARG A 3 -32.13 26.75 -25.19
CA ARG A 3 -31.97 25.38 -24.66
C ARG A 3 -32.30 24.32 -25.73
N ASN A 4 -31.68 23.14 -25.65
CA ASN A 4 -32.38 21.91 -26.02
C ASN A 4 -32.03 20.78 -25.04
N LEU A 5 -33.09 20.30 -24.39
CA LEU A 5 -33.15 19.18 -23.46
C LEU A 5 -33.44 17.91 -24.26
N TYR A 6 -32.71 16.83 -24.02
CA TYR A 6 -33.13 15.50 -24.45
C TYR A 6 -33.71 14.74 -23.26
N VAL A 7 -35.04 14.54 -23.31
CA VAL A 7 -35.84 13.68 -22.44
C VAL A 7 -36.54 12.67 -23.36
N SER A 8 -36.37 11.38 -23.11
CA SER A 8 -37.18 10.27 -23.63
C SER A 8 -36.61 8.96 -23.10
N THR A 9 -37.35 7.93 -22.69
CA THR A 9 -38.77 7.74 -22.34
C THR A 9 -38.80 6.40 -21.61
N THR A 10 -39.58 6.29 -20.54
CA THR A 10 -39.81 5.04 -19.79
C THR A 10 -40.67 4.08 -20.61
N HIS A 11 -40.30 2.79 -20.63
CA HIS A 11 -41.16 1.73 -21.15
C HIS A 11 -41.65 0.82 -20.02
N ASN A 12 -42.96 0.87 -19.83
CA ASN A 12 -43.77 0.16 -18.85
C ASN A 12 -44.48 -0.99 -19.57
N GLN A 13 -44.25 -2.23 -19.14
CA GLN A 13 -45.04 -3.39 -19.57
C GLN A 13 -45.61 -4.08 -18.34
N ARG A 14 -46.92 -3.90 -18.16
CA ARG A 14 -47.76 -4.58 -17.18
C ARG A 14 -48.10 -5.99 -17.67
N GLY A 15 -47.95 -6.95 -16.76
CA GLY A 15 -49.02 -7.85 -16.38
C GLY A 15 -49.18 -9.15 -17.17
N LYS A 16 -49.11 -10.27 -16.43
CA LYS A 16 -50.14 -11.33 -16.42
C LYS A 16 -49.99 -12.16 -15.15
N ARG A 17 -51.01 -12.11 -14.30
CA ARG A 17 -51.26 -13.03 -13.18
C ARG A 17 -52.16 -14.16 -13.69
N THR A 18 -51.89 -15.39 -13.27
CA THR A 18 -52.90 -16.46 -13.16
C THR A 18 -52.52 -17.42 -12.01
N PRO A 19 -53.48 -18.12 -11.40
CA PRO A 19 -53.43 -18.50 -9.99
C PRO A 19 -53.25 -20.01 -9.69
N ALA A 20 -52.86 -20.25 -8.44
CA ALA A 20 -53.25 -21.32 -7.51
C ALA A 20 -53.22 -22.81 -7.91
N ARG A 21 -52.49 -23.60 -7.10
CA ARG A 21 -52.78 -24.96 -6.58
C ARG A 21 -51.71 -25.26 -5.50
N LEU A 22 -51.95 -25.06 -4.20
CA LEU A 22 -52.62 -25.92 -3.21
C LEU A 22 -52.17 -27.40 -3.19
N LEU A 23 -51.73 -27.80 -1.97
CA LEU A 23 -51.51 -29.14 -1.42
C LEU A 23 -50.21 -29.89 -1.77
N ARG A 24 -49.29 -29.99 -0.79
CA ARG A 24 -49.25 -31.16 0.12
C ARG A 24 -48.27 -30.99 1.28
N VAL A 25 -48.78 -31.36 2.44
CA VAL A 25 -48.14 -31.58 3.73
C VAL A 25 -47.05 -32.65 3.60
N GLY A 26 -45.88 -32.38 4.18
CA GLY A 26 -44.78 -33.31 4.31
C GLY A 26 -43.84 -32.85 5.41
N ALA A 27 -44.20 -33.15 6.66
CA ALA A 27 -43.33 -32.97 7.82
C ALA A 27 -42.23 -34.03 7.78
N VAL A 28 -40.99 -33.62 7.59
CA VAL A 28 -39.80 -34.43 7.89
C VAL A 28 -38.99 -33.66 8.92
N VAL A 29 -39.06 -34.17 10.14
CA VAL A 29 -38.15 -33.86 11.24
C VAL A 29 -36.82 -34.52 10.87
N LEU A 30 -35.78 -33.72 10.60
CA LEU A 30 -34.39 -34.18 10.64
C LEU A 30 -33.62 -33.30 11.62
N THR A 31 -33.32 -33.93 12.75
CA THR A 31 -32.46 -33.49 13.83
C THR A 31 -31.00 -33.32 13.40
N LEU A 32 -30.34 -32.34 14.03
CA LEU A 32 -28.91 -32.28 14.33
C LEU A 32 -27.92 -32.16 13.16
N SER A 33 -27.44 -30.92 12.95
CA SER A 33 -26.05 -30.61 12.56
C SER A 33 -25.76 -29.13 12.84
N LEU A 34 -25.75 -28.75 14.13
CA LEU A 34 -25.15 -27.50 14.61
C LEU A 34 -23.69 -27.80 14.96
N LEU A 35 -22.82 -27.96 13.95
CA LEU A 35 -21.38 -28.05 14.13
C LEU A 35 -20.71 -27.30 12.97
N SER A 36 -19.82 -26.38 13.33
CA SER A 36 -18.92 -25.59 12.49
C SER A 36 -19.51 -24.43 11.68
N LEU A 37 -19.92 -23.37 12.38
CA LEU A 37 -19.55 -22.01 11.94
C LEU A 37 -18.09 -21.75 12.37
N GLY A 38 -17.17 -22.59 11.89
CA GLY A 38 -15.79 -22.16 11.79
C GLY A 38 -15.79 -21.19 10.63
N CYS A 39 -15.64 -19.89 10.90
CA CYS A 39 -15.16 -18.96 9.91
C CYS A 39 -13.77 -19.45 9.49
N ASN A 40 -13.70 -20.40 8.56
CA ASN A 40 -12.61 -20.42 7.62
C ASN A 40 -12.68 -19.04 6.97
N LYS A 41 -11.79 -18.14 7.37
CA LYS A 41 -11.31 -17.11 6.46
C LYS A 41 -10.70 -17.88 5.30
N GLU A 42 -11.55 -18.32 4.38
CA GLU A 42 -11.16 -18.61 3.03
C GLU A 42 -10.68 -17.26 2.52
N GLN A 43 -9.39 -17.02 2.72
CA GLN A 43 -8.67 -15.89 2.18
C GLN A 43 -8.91 -16.03 0.68
N LYS A 44 -9.93 -15.30 0.18
CA LYS A 44 -10.32 -15.36 -1.23
C LYS A 44 -9.04 -15.18 -2.00
N GLY A 45 -8.58 -16.26 -2.64
CA GLY A 45 -7.40 -16.23 -3.47
C GLY A 45 -7.53 -15.07 -4.46
N SER A 46 -6.39 -14.58 -4.94
CA SER A 46 -6.37 -13.55 -5.97
C SER A 46 -7.41 -13.86 -7.04
N THR A 47 -8.29 -12.89 -7.34
CA THR A 47 -9.25 -13.03 -8.44
C THR A 47 -8.57 -12.98 -9.80
N LEU A 48 -7.27 -12.64 -9.83
CA LEU A 48 -6.43 -12.66 -11.01
C LEU A 48 -5.71 -14.01 -11.13
N PRO A 49 -5.64 -14.61 -12.34
CA PRO A 49 -4.90 -15.84 -12.55
C PRO A 49 -3.40 -15.63 -12.30
N SER A 50 -2.75 -16.61 -11.68
CA SER A 50 -1.31 -16.58 -11.47
C SER A 50 -0.55 -16.56 -12.81
N SER A 51 0.53 -15.78 -12.85
CA SER A 51 1.46 -15.74 -13.98
C SER A 51 2.71 -16.59 -13.75
N ALA A 52 2.71 -17.46 -12.72
CA ALA A 52 3.85 -18.30 -12.34
C ALA A 52 4.33 -19.25 -13.46
N ASN A 53 3.49 -19.54 -14.46
CA ASN A 53 3.85 -20.33 -15.65
C ASN A 53 4.52 -19.50 -16.77
N GLN A 54 4.69 -18.20 -16.61
CA GLN A 54 5.31 -17.33 -17.61
C GLN A 54 6.80 -17.14 -17.27
N PRO A 55 7.74 -17.46 -18.18
CA PRO A 55 9.18 -17.35 -17.90
C PRO A 55 9.62 -15.95 -17.47
N ARG A 56 9.13 -14.90 -18.15
CA ARG A 56 9.48 -13.50 -17.81
C ARG A 56 9.05 -13.12 -16.41
N TYR A 57 7.86 -13.56 -15.98
CA TYR A 57 7.38 -13.36 -14.61
C TYR A 57 8.25 -14.11 -13.62
N ALA A 58 8.56 -15.39 -13.93
CA ALA A 58 9.32 -16.25 -13.05
C ALA A 58 10.75 -15.74 -12.77
N LEU A 59 11.38 -15.10 -13.77
CA LEU A 59 12.70 -14.47 -13.62
C LEU A 59 12.72 -13.33 -12.59
N ASP A 60 11.63 -12.56 -12.47
CA ASP A 60 11.57 -11.42 -11.54
C ASP A 60 11.18 -11.83 -10.11
N GLN A 61 10.59 -13.01 -9.92
CA GLN A 61 10.02 -13.41 -8.64
C GLN A 61 10.99 -13.47 -7.47
N PRO A 62 12.26 -13.91 -7.62
CA PRO A 62 13.20 -13.90 -6.51
C PRO A 62 13.38 -12.48 -5.95
N SER A 63 13.59 -11.48 -6.82
CA SER A 63 13.71 -10.08 -6.42
C SER A 63 12.43 -9.53 -5.81
N LYS A 64 11.25 -9.90 -6.32
CA LYS A 64 9.96 -9.47 -5.75
C LYS A 64 9.68 -10.08 -4.38
N LEU A 65 10.08 -11.33 -4.15
CA LEU A 65 9.99 -11.96 -2.82
C LEU A 65 10.95 -11.30 -1.83
N HIS A 66 12.16 -10.99 -2.26
CA HIS A 66 13.11 -10.21 -1.47
C HIS A 66 12.56 -8.82 -1.12
N GLU A 67 12.03 -8.09 -2.10
CA GLU A 67 11.43 -6.78 -1.90
C GLU A 67 10.27 -6.80 -0.90
N ALA A 68 9.37 -7.79 -1.01
CA ALA A 68 8.25 -7.93 -0.07
C ALA A 68 8.72 -8.12 1.39
N GLN A 69 9.79 -8.90 1.60
CA GLN A 69 10.39 -9.07 2.91
C GLN A 69 10.96 -7.77 3.47
N ASN A 70 11.61 -6.96 2.61
CA ASN A 70 12.17 -5.66 3.00
C ASN A 70 11.06 -4.63 3.29
N VAL A 71 9.98 -4.64 2.50
CA VAL A 71 8.82 -3.78 2.74
C VAL A 71 8.27 -4.01 4.13
N LEU A 72 8.06 -5.27 4.54
CA LEU A 72 7.58 -5.58 5.89
C LEU A 72 8.52 -5.02 6.98
N ASP A 73 9.82 -5.27 6.88
CA ASP A 73 10.80 -4.77 7.86
C ASP A 73 10.79 -3.23 7.92
N GLU A 74 10.68 -2.58 6.76
CA GLU A 74 10.57 -1.13 6.65
C GLU A 74 9.30 -0.59 7.32
N ARG A 75 8.15 -1.25 7.13
CA ARG A 75 6.89 -0.85 7.80
C ARG A 75 6.99 -0.97 9.31
N GLU A 76 7.59 -2.04 9.83
CA GLU A 76 7.80 -2.21 11.26
C GLU A 76 8.75 -1.14 11.82
N ARG A 77 9.86 -0.87 11.14
CA ARG A 77 10.84 0.15 11.52
C ARG A 77 10.22 1.55 11.51
N ALA A 78 9.60 1.94 10.40
CA ALA A 78 8.98 3.25 10.24
C ALA A 78 7.86 3.49 11.26
N SER A 79 7.10 2.44 11.62
CA SER A 79 6.08 2.52 12.67
C SER A 79 6.71 2.85 14.02
N ARG A 80 7.76 2.13 14.43
CA ARG A 80 8.47 2.33 15.71
C ARG A 80 9.11 3.71 15.81
N GLU A 81 9.73 4.16 14.72
CA GLU A 81 10.31 5.49 14.64
C GLU A 81 9.27 6.59 14.79
N ALA A 82 8.08 6.40 14.21
CA ALA A 82 6.99 7.37 14.30
C ALA A 82 6.36 7.39 15.70
N PHE A 83 5.90 6.25 16.24
CA PHE A 83 5.27 6.24 17.56
C PHE A 83 6.25 6.49 18.72
N GLY A 84 7.56 6.34 18.49
CA GLY A 84 8.58 6.75 19.45
C GLY A 84 8.56 8.25 19.78
N LYS A 85 7.96 9.08 18.92
CA LYS A 85 7.85 10.54 19.09
C LYS A 85 6.57 10.97 19.80
N PHE A 86 5.60 10.08 20.01
CA PHE A 86 4.28 10.45 20.55
C PHE A 86 4.35 11.06 21.95
N SER A 87 5.33 10.64 22.77
CA SER A 87 5.56 11.20 24.10
C SER A 87 5.94 12.68 24.10
N GLU A 88 6.45 13.21 22.98
CA GLU A 88 6.81 14.61 22.83
C GLU A 88 5.63 15.50 22.44
N TYR A 89 4.55 14.93 21.91
CA TYR A 89 3.44 15.70 21.35
C TYR A 89 2.79 16.65 22.36
N PRO A 90 2.47 16.22 23.60
CA PRO A 90 1.86 17.11 24.59
C PRO A 90 2.74 18.33 24.91
N GLY A 91 4.06 18.16 24.95
CA GLY A 91 4.99 19.26 25.26
C GLY A 91 5.13 20.31 24.15
N LYS A 92 4.60 20.03 22.94
CA LYS A 92 4.63 20.93 21.78
C LYS A 92 3.34 21.74 21.63
N LEU A 93 2.38 21.55 22.53
CA LEU A 93 1.06 22.17 22.50
C LEU A 93 0.86 23.04 23.73
N LYS A 94 -0.05 24.01 23.62
CA LYS A 94 -0.47 24.79 24.78
C LYS A 94 -1.46 23.98 25.65
N PRO A 95 -1.35 24.06 26.99
CA PRO A 95 -2.21 23.31 27.91
C PRO A 95 -3.72 23.52 27.67
N GLU A 96 -4.15 24.73 27.29
CA GLU A 96 -5.55 25.02 26.98
C GLU A 96 -6.11 24.26 25.77
N ASN A 97 -5.24 23.79 24.87
CA ASN A 97 -5.61 23.05 23.67
C ASN A 97 -5.56 21.52 23.87
N HIS A 98 -5.08 21.01 25.01
CA HIS A 98 -4.85 19.57 25.20
C HIS A 98 -6.12 18.72 25.05
N GLU A 99 -7.26 19.21 25.52
CA GLU A 99 -8.54 18.50 25.36
C GLU A 99 -8.91 18.36 23.89
N LYS A 100 -8.79 19.45 23.12
CA LYS A 100 -9.08 19.45 21.68
C LYS A 100 -8.03 18.66 20.89
N ALA A 101 -6.76 18.75 21.26
CA ALA A 101 -5.68 17.94 20.70
C ALA A 101 -5.96 16.45 20.88
N LYS A 102 -6.43 16.03 22.06
CA LYS A 102 -6.81 14.64 22.31
C LYS A 102 -7.91 14.17 21.36
N GLU A 103 -8.97 14.97 21.18
CA GLU A 103 -10.05 14.65 20.22
C GLU A 103 -9.53 14.48 18.79
N ILE A 104 -8.71 15.44 18.31
CA ILE A 104 -8.12 15.43 16.97
C ILE A 104 -7.22 14.20 16.78
N LEU A 105 -6.34 13.94 17.74
CA LEU A 105 -5.38 12.83 17.65
C LEU A 105 -6.10 11.47 17.80
N GLN A 106 -7.17 11.37 18.57
CA GLN A 106 -8.00 10.17 18.61
C GLN A 106 -8.69 9.91 17.26
N ALA A 107 -9.20 10.95 16.60
CA ALA A 107 -9.75 10.83 15.26
C ALA A 107 -8.67 10.37 14.25
N ALA A 108 -7.46 10.91 14.33
CA ALA A 108 -6.32 10.51 13.50
C ALA A 108 -5.90 9.03 13.73
N ALA A 109 -5.83 8.59 14.99
CA ALA A 109 -5.51 7.20 15.30
C ALA A 109 -6.57 6.23 14.76
N GLU A 110 -7.84 6.61 14.76
CA GLU A 110 -8.93 5.77 14.27
C GLU A 110 -9.05 5.77 12.75
N GLU A 111 -8.94 6.94 12.10
CA GLU A 111 -9.05 7.04 10.64
C GLU A 111 -7.96 6.24 9.92
N GLY A 112 -6.76 6.12 10.49
CA GLY A 112 -5.67 5.33 9.90
C GLY A 112 -6.00 3.84 9.72
N LYS A 113 -6.98 3.31 10.49
CA LYS A 113 -7.50 1.95 10.37
C LYS A 113 -8.64 1.85 9.35
N SER A 114 -9.20 2.98 8.94
CA SER A 114 -10.37 3.02 8.08
C SER A 114 -10.04 2.59 6.65
N GLN A 115 -11.03 2.01 5.98
CA GLN A 115 -10.88 1.59 4.59
C GLN A 115 -10.60 2.78 3.65
N ASP A 116 -11.23 3.93 3.90
CA ASP A 116 -11.11 5.11 3.04
C ASP A 116 -9.69 5.68 3.08
N TYR A 117 -9.17 5.91 4.29
CA TYR A 117 -7.78 6.33 4.49
C TYR A 117 -6.79 5.30 3.94
N ALA A 118 -6.98 4.01 4.25
CA ALA A 118 -6.10 2.94 3.80
C ALA A 118 -5.98 2.87 2.27
N LYS A 119 -7.10 3.07 1.56
CA LYS A 119 -7.11 3.13 0.09
C LYS A 119 -6.34 4.35 -0.42
N ALA A 120 -6.60 5.52 0.15
CA ALA A 120 -5.92 6.75 -0.23
C ALA A 120 -4.41 6.69 0.04
N ALA A 121 -4.00 6.11 1.17
CA ALA A 121 -2.60 5.86 1.53
C ALA A 121 -1.94 4.88 0.58
N TYR A 122 -2.56 3.75 0.28
CA TYR A 122 -2.04 2.80 -0.69
C TYR A 122 -1.84 3.42 -2.07
N GLU A 123 -2.83 4.16 -2.59
CA GLU A 123 -2.71 4.85 -3.88
C GLU A 123 -1.60 5.92 -3.86
N THR A 124 -1.45 6.62 -2.74
CA THR A 124 -0.40 7.63 -2.54
C THR A 124 0.98 7.01 -2.58
N GLU A 125 1.18 5.89 -1.88
CA GLU A 125 2.45 5.16 -1.87
C GLU A 125 2.82 4.59 -3.24
N LEU A 126 1.84 4.13 -4.02
CA LEU A 126 2.07 3.70 -5.40
C LEU A 126 2.55 4.84 -6.30
N ILE A 127 1.96 6.03 -6.15
CA ILE A 127 2.37 7.21 -6.93
C ILE A 127 3.76 7.67 -6.49
N GLU A 128 4.03 7.69 -5.19
CA GLU A 128 5.34 8.03 -4.63
C GLU A 128 6.41 7.08 -5.17
N LYS A 129 6.16 5.76 -5.11
CA LYS A 129 7.07 4.74 -5.65
C LYS A 129 7.35 4.96 -7.14
N TYR A 130 6.32 5.15 -7.95
CA TYR A 130 6.49 5.44 -9.38
C TYR A 130 7.33 6.70 -9.62
N PHE A 131 7.06 7.77 -8.86
CA PHE A 131 7.81 9.00 -9.00
C PHE A 131 9.27 8.85 -8.59
N ASP A 132 9.56 8.06 -7.56
CA ASP A 132 10.94 7.77 -7.13
C ASP A 132 11.69 6.89 -8.13
N GLU A 133 11.04 5.88 -8.72
CA GLU A 133 11.60 5.04 -9.79
C GLU A 133 11.98 5.88 -11.03
N GLU A 134 11.11 6.82 -11.43
CA GLU A 134 11.31 7.66 -12.61
C GLU A 134 11.98 9.01 -12.30
N LYS A 135 12.37 9.24 -11.04
CA LYS A 135 12.81 10.54 -10.52
C LYS A 135 13.92 11.16 -11.34
N GLN A 136 14.98 10.40 -11.60
CA GLN A 136 16.11 10.89 -12.37
C GLN A 136 15.72 11.24 -13.81
N ASN A 137 14.83 10.45 -14.42
CA ASN A 137 14.33 10.69 -15.77
C ASN A 137 13.54 12.00 -15.84
N PHE A 138 12.61 12.20 -14.89
CA PHE A 138 11.85 13.44 -14.77
C PHE A 138 12.76 14.64 -14.53
N GLN A 139 13.71 14.53 -13.60
CA GLN A 139 14.63 15.62 -13.27
C GLN A 139 15.46 16.06 -14.48
N GLN A 140 16.02 15.10 -15.24
CA GLN A 140 16.78 15.40 -16.44
C GLN A 140 15.92 16.05 -17.53
N LYS A 141 14.72 15.52 -17.80
CA LYS A 141 13.85 16.05 -18.85
C LYS A 141 13.26 17.41 -18.50
N VAL A 142 12.72 17.56 -17.30
CA VAL A 142 12.07 18.81 -16.85
C VAL A 142 13.11 19.91 -16.63
N GLY A 143 14.19 19.61 -15.90
CA GLY A 143 15.27 20.55 -15.68
C GLY A 143 15.97 20.94 -16.99
N GLY A 144 16.23 19.98 -17.87
CA GLY A 144 16.81 20.20 -19.19
C GLY A 144 15.95 21.09 -20.09
N ALA A 145 14.64 20.83 -20.16
CA ALA A 145 13.70 21.63 -20.94
C ALA A 145 13.58 23.08 -20.42
N ALA A 146 13.53 23.25 -19.10
CA ALA A 146 13.49 24.57 -18.47
C ALA A 146 14.77 25.37 -18.77
N GLN A 147 15.95 24.75 -18.57
CA GLN A 147 17.23 25.41 -18.83
C GLN A 147 17.42 25.73 -20.30
N TYR A 148 16.99 24.84 -21.19
CA TYR A 148 17.05 25.07 -22.64
C TYR A 148 16.21 26.29 -23.05
N THR A 149 14.97 26.37 -22.57
CA THR A 149 14.06 27.49 -22.84
C THR A 149 14.62 28.81 -22.29
N ALA A 150 15.16 28.79 -21.06
CA ALA A 150 15.80 29.96 -20.47
C ALA A 150 17.00 30.45 -21.30
N LYS A 151 17.87 29.53 -21.76
CA LYS A 151 19.00 29.88 -22.63
C LYS A 151 18.55 30.49 -23.95
N GLN A 152 17.49 29.95 -24.58
CA GLN A 152 16.94 30.52 -25.81
C GLN A 152 16.42 31.96 -25.62
N ALA A 153 15.87 32.27 -24.44
CA ALA A 153 15.45 33.61 -24.07
C ALA A 153 16.60 34.54 -23.62
N GLY A 154 17.86 34.09 -23.74
CA GLY A 154 19.03 34.86 -23.33
C GLY A 154 19.29 34.90 -21.81
N CYS A 155 18.58 34.09 -21.03
CA CYS A 155 18.80 33.98 -19.59
C CYS A 155 20.04 33.12 -19.29
N LYS A 156 20.91 33.63 -18.41
CA LYS A 156 22.15 32.95 -17.97
C LYS A 156 22.02 32.27 -16.60
N ALA A 157 20.89 32.43 -15.91
CA ALA A 157 20.67 31.78 -14.62
C ALA A 157 20.48 30.27 -14.78
N ASP A 158 20.86 29.51 -13.74
CA ASP A 158 20.46 28.11 -13.60
C ASP A 158 19.01 28.07 -13.10
N VAL A 159 18.11 27.62 -13.98
CA VAL A 159 16.70 27.42 -13.67
C VAL A 159 16.34 25.93 -13.54
N ALA A 160 17.24 25.02 -13.95
CA ALA A 160 17.00 23.58 -13.89
C ALA A 160 16.82 23.13 -12.44
N SER A 161 17.76 23.50 -11.57
CA SER A 161 17.77 23.11 -10.17
C SER A 161 16.53 23.60 -9.41
N ALA A 162 16.14 24.87 -9.64
CA ALA A 162 14.94 25.45 -9.04
C ALA A 162 13.65 24.76 -9.53
N THR A 163 13.59 24.43 -10.82
CA THR A 163 12.42 23.73 -11.42
C THR A 163 12.29 22.32 -10.86
N VAL A 164 13.40 21.58 -10.74
CA VAL A 164 13.42 20.24 -10.13
C VAL A 164 12.99 20.28 -8.67
N HIS A 165 13.50 21.24 -7.90
CA HIS A 165 13.10 21.41 -6.51
C HIS A 165 11.60 21.70 -6.39
N ALA A 166 11.07 22.60 -7.23
CA ALA A 166 9.64 22.93 -7.25
C ALA A 166 8.77 21.72 -7.64
N LEU A 167 9.22 20.90 -8.60
CA LEU A 167 8.52 19.68 -9.00
C LEU A 167 8.41 18.70 -7.82
N ASN A 168 9.52 18.36 -7.18
CA ASN A 168 9.54 17.42 -6.05
C ASN A 168 8.62 17.92 -4.93
N LYS A 169 8.76 19.19 -4.55
CA LYS A 169 7.94 19.81 -3.50
C LYS A 169 6.45 19.82 -3.84
N HIS A 170 6.08 20.03 -5.11
CA HIS A 170 4.69 20.03 -5.53
C HIS A 170 4.08 18.62 -5.54
N VAL A 171 4.85 17.61 -5.95
CA VAL A 171 4.41 16.21 -5.88
C VAL A 171 4.19 15.80 -4.43
N GLU A 172 5.18 16.02 -3.55
CA GLU A 172 5.07 15.74 -2.10
C GLU A 172 3.84 16.42 -1.49
N LYS A 173 3.67 17.72 -1.71
CA LYS A 173 2.53 18.48 -1.20
C LYS A 173 1.19 18.00 -1.78
N SER A 174 1.14 17.65 -3.07
CA SER A 174 -0.09 17.16 -3.69
C SER A 174 -0.51 15.78 -3.15
N LEU A 175 0.45 14.95 -2.76
CA LEU A 175 0.20 13.66 -2.12
C LEU A 175 -0.27 13.84 -0.67
N GLU A 176 0.36 14.75 0.07
CA GLU A 176 -0.08 15.14 1.42
C GLU A 176 -1.52 15.68 1.40
N GLU A 177 -1.82 16.66 0.55
CA GLU A 177 -3.17 17.22 0.41
C GLU A 177 -4.19 16.18 -0.05
N ARG A 178 -3.76 15.14 -0.78
CA ARG A 178 -4.63 14.02 -1.15
C ARG A 178 -5.04 13.22 0.08
N LEU A 179 -4.09 12.89 0.95
CA LEU A 179 -4.38 12.20 2.21
C LEU A 179 -5.23 13.05 3.15
N ASP A 180 -4.94 14.35 3.26
CA ASP A 180 -5.70 15.25 4.12
C ASP A 180 -7.20 15.30 3.78
N ARG A 181 -7.56 15.17 2.49
CA ARG A 181 -8.97 15.12 2.05
C ARG A 181 -9.73 13.90 2.56
N HIS A 182 -9.02 12.86 3.00
CA HIS A 182 -9.58 11.65 3.60
C HIS A 182 -9.37 11.60 5.11
N SER A 183 -8.96 12.72 5.73
CA SER A 183 -8.72 12.82 7.17
C SER A 183 -9.82 13.59 7.88
N GLU A 184 -10.47 12.91 8.81
CA GLU A 184 -11.41 13.50 9.76
C GLU A 184 -10.69 14.42 10.74
N ALA A 185 -9.47 14.05 11.16
CA ALA A 185 -8.66 14.89 12.03
C ALA A 185 -8.34 16.25 11.38
N GLN A 186 -7.99 16.28 10.09
CA GLN A 186 -7.77 17.53 9.36
C GLN A 186 -9.05 18.37 9.27
N ARG A 187 -10.21 17.73 9.03
CA ARG A 187 -11.51 18.42 9.04
C ARG A 187 -11.78 19.09 10.39
N ILE A 188 -11.56 18.39 11.50
CA ILE A 188 -11.75 18.94 12.86
C ILE A 188 -10.80 20.12 13.09
N ILE A 189 -9.54 20.02 12.66
CA ILE A 189 -8.57 21.12 12.78
C ILE A 189 -9.05 22.37 12.02
N ASP A 190 -9.49 22.20 10.77
CA ASP A 190 -9.94 23.31 9.95
C ASP A 190 -11.20 23.99 10.52
N GLU A 191 -12.13 23.21 11.09
CA GLU A 191 -13.32 23.74 11.79
C GLU A 191 -13.00 24.50 13.07
N ASN A 192 -11.83 24.23 13.69
CA ASN A 192 -11.40 24.83 14.95
C ASN A 192 -10.21 25.80 14.77
N GLU A 193 -9.91 26.25 13.55
CA GLU A 193 -8.74 27.09 13.24
C GLU A 193 -8.55 28.27 14.22
N LYS A 194 -9.63 29.00 14.53
CA LYS A 194 -9.59 30.16 15.44
C LYS A 194 -9.31 29.79 16.90
N ALA A 195 -9.72 28.60 17.31
CA ALA A 195 -9.52 28.12 18.68
C ALA A 195 -8.08 27.62 18.87
N LEU A 196 -7.56 26.90 17.88
CA LEU A 196 -6.22 26.28 17.92
C LEU A 196 -5.09 27.31 17.80
N LYS A 197 -5.30 28.42 17.09
CA LYS A 197 -4.31 29.51 16.93
C LYS A 197 -2.95 28.97 16.46
N GLU A 198 -1.90 29.15 17.27
CA GLU A 198 -0.53 28.77 16.94
C GLU A 198 -0.28 27.25 16.98
N ASP A 199 -1.12 26.47 17.68
CA ASP A 199 -0.99 25.01 17.74
C ASP A 199 -1.53 24.32 16.49
N ARG A 200 -2.23 25.05 15.60
CA ARG A 200 -2.90 24.49 14.43
C ARG A 200 -1.95 23.68 13.56
N ASP A 201 -0.84 24.27 13.13
CA ASP A 201 0.04 23.63 12.15
C ASP A 201 0.77 22.44 12.79
N THR A 202 1.18 22.55 14.07
CA THR A 202 1.70 21.44 14.86
C THR A 202 0.71 20.28 14.95
N LEU A 203 -0.57 20.56 15.20
CA LEU A 203 -1.62 19.52 15.26
C LEU A 203 -1.89 18.89 13.89
N LYS A 204 -1.76 19.64 12.79
CA LYS A 204 -1.87 19.06 11.44
C LYS A 204 -0.79 18.02 11.19
N GLU A 205 0.45 18.35 11.52
CA GLU A 205 1.59 17.45 11.37
C GLU A 205 1.46 16.21 12.28
N GLN A 206 1.16 16.42 13.56
CA GLN A 206 0.96 15.33 14.52
C GLN A 206 -0.20 14.40 14.12
N ALA A 207 -1.33 14.96 13.66
CA ALA A 207 -2.45 14.17 13.18
C ALA A 207 -2.08 13.33 11.95
N ARG A 208 -1.39 13.91 10.94
CA ARG A 208 -0.92 13.16 9.76
C ARG A 208 0.03 12.02 10.13
N GLU A 209 1.01 12.30 10.99
CA GLU A 209 1.97 11.29 11.45
C GLU A 209 1.24 10.17 12.21
N LEU A 210 0.24 10.50 13.04
CA LEU A 210 -0.55 9.54 13.79
C LEU A 210 -1.44 8.68 12.90
N SER A 211 -2.15 9.27 11.93
CA SER A 211 -2.97 8.53 10.94
C SER A 211 -2.12 7.60 10.10
N ARG A 212 -0.97 8.09 9.61
CA ARG A 212 -0.01 7.26 8.87
C ARG A 212 0.53 6.13 9.74
N THR A 213 0.90 6.38 10.98
CA THR A 213 1.42 5.34 11.88
C THR A 213 0.37 4.27 12.17
N SER A 214 -0.87 4.68 12.43
CA SER A 214 -1.99 3.75 12.60
C SER A 214 -2.21 2.88 11.36
N TYR A 215 -2.18 3.49 10.17
CA TYR A 215 -2.24 2.76 8.89
C TYR A 215 -1.09 1.76 8.73
N LEU A 216 0.15 2.15 9.06
CA LEU A 216 1.31 1.26 8.95
C LEU A 216 1.16 0.02 9.85
N VAL A 217 0.74 0.21 11.10
CA VAL A 217 0.60 -0.85 12.10
C VAL A 217 -0.56 -1.78 11.78
N TYR A 218 -1.76 -1.23 11.55
CA TYR A 218 -2.98 -2.04 11.45
C TYR A 218 -3.30 -2.52 10.03
N VAL A 219 -2.72 -1.90 9.00
CA VAL A 219 -3.06 -2.20 7.60
C VAL A 219 -1.83 -2.55 6.78
N ALA A 220 -0.85 -1.65 6.67
CA ALA A 220 0.25 -1.84 5.71
C ALA A 220 1.17 -3.01 6.08
N ALA A 221 1.55 -3.16 7.36
CA ALA A 221 2.41 -4.27 7.79
C ALA A 221 1.71 -5.65 7.67
N PRO A 222 0.44 -5.82 8.09
CA PRO A 222 -0.31 -7.05 7.81
C PRO A 222 -0.45 -7.35 6.31
N LEU A 223 -0.68 -6.34 5.46
CA LEU A 223 -0.74 -6.53 4.01
C LEU A 223 0.62 -6.93 3.42
N ALA A 224 1.72 -6.37 3.91
CA ALA A 224 3.06 -6.78 3.50
C ALA A 224 3.35 -8.24 3.87
N ASN A 225 2.91 -8.69 5.06
CA ASN A 225 2.99 -10.09 5.42
C ASN A 225 2.19 -11.00 4.47
N ALA A 226 0.94 -10.62 4.17
CA ALA A 226 0.09 -11.36 3.24
C ALA A 226 0.68 -11.45 1.82
N ASP A 227 1.42 -10.44 1.36
CA ASP A 227 2.13 -10.48 0.07
C ASP A 227 3.31 -11.47 0.09
N ILE A 228 4.05 -11.57 1.21
CA ILE A 228 5.09 -12.60 1.39
C ILE A 228 4.47 -14.00 1.30
N GLU A 229 3.38 -14.25 2.03
CA GLU A 229 2.65 -15.52 2.00
C GLU A 229 2.19 -15.87 0.59
N ALA A 230 1.59 -14.91 -0.13
CA ALA A 230 1.09 -15.11 -1.49
C ALA A 230 2.23 -15.47 -2.47
N LYS A 231 3.37 -14.78 -2.40
CA LYS A 231 4.53 -15.08 -3.25
C LYS A 231 5.15 -16.43 -2.90
N LEU A 232 5.22 -16.78 -1.61
CA LEU A 232 5.73 -18.07 -1.17
C LEU A 232 4.84 -19.22 -1.66
N ALA A 233 3.52 -19.03 -1.66
CA ALA A 233 2.56 -20.00 -2.18
C ALA A 233 2.73 -20.27 -3.69
N GLU A 234 3.20 -19.28 -4.47
CA GLU A 234 3.50 -19.46 -5.90
C GLU A 234 4.91 -20.02 -6.18
N ALA A 235 5.80 -20.02 -5.18
CA ALA A 235 7.23 -20.17 -5.40
C ALA A 235 7.64 -21.53 -6.01
N ASP A 236 6.93 -22.61 -5.69
CA ASP A 236 7.21 -23.93 -6.28
C ASP A 236 6.82 -24.01 -7.77
N GLN A 237 5.74 -23.34 -8.16
CA GLN A 237 5.34 -23.25 -9.56
C GLN A 237 6.33 -22.38 -10.35
N VAL A 238 6.80 -21.28 -9.75
CA VAL A 238 7.85 -20.43 -10.32
C VAL A 238 9.14 -21.23 -10.52
N ALA A 239 9.59 -22.00 -9.53
CA ALA A 239 10.77 -22.85 -9.63
C ALA A 239 10.66 -23.86 -10.77
N SER A 240 9.48 -24.45 -10.95
CA SER A 240 9.19 -25.39 -12.05
C SER A 240 9.27 -24.71 -13.41
N THR A 241 8.77 -23.48 -13.54
CA THR A 241 8.86 -22.68 -14.78
C THR A 241 10.30 -22.31 -15.11
N LEU A 242 11.10 -21.94 -14.11
CA LEU A 242 12.53 -21.65 -14.30
C LEU A 242 13.30 -22.89 -14.75
N ASP A 243 13.03 -24.05 -14.14
CA ASP A 243 13.62 -25.33 -14.52
C ASP A 243 13.27 -25.74 -15.96
N ALA A 244 12.00 -25.59 -16.35
CA ALA A 244 11.56 -25.85 -17.72
C ALA A 244 12.22 -24.88 -18.72
N SER A 245 12.35 -23.60 -18.35
CA SER A 245 13.00 -22.58 -19.17
C SER A 245 14.49 -22.87 -19.35
N GLU A 246 15.21 -23.22 -18.28
CA GLU A 246 16.61 -23.62 -18.32
C GLU A 246 16.83 -24.79 -19.28
N LYS A 247 16.02 -25.86 -19.16
CA LYS A 247 16.09 -27.04 -20.03
C LYS A 247 15.83 -26.69 -21.50
N ALA A 248 14.81 -25.87 -21.76
CA ALA A 248 14.46 -25.45 -23.11
C ALA A 248 15.59 -24.62 -23.76
N TYR A 249 16.15 -23.66 -23.01
CA TYR A 249 17.24 -22.82 -23.50
C TYR A 249 18.56 -23.56 -23.64
N THR A 250 18.86 -24.51 -22.75
CA THR A 250 20.03 -25.39 -22.88
C THR A 250 19.95 -26.19 -24.18
N LYS A 251 18.80 -26.85 -24.44
CA LYS A 251 18.58 -27.57 -25.69
C LYS A 251 18.72 -26.67 -26.92
N ARG A 252 18.18 -25.44 -26.86
CA ARG A 252 18.30 -24.46 -27.96
C ARG A 252 19.76 -24.02 -28.17
N SER A 253 20.55 -23.89 -27.11
CA SER A 253 21.96 -23.52 -27.21
C SER A 253 22.83 -24.61 -27.85
N GLU A 254 22.38 -25.85 -27.84
CA GLU A 254 23.06 -27.01 -28.45
C GLU A 254 22.60 -27.28 -29.90
N ASP A 255 21.59 -26.55 -30.40
CA ASP A 255 21.04 -26.73 -31.73
C ASP A 255 22.00 -26.19 -32.81
N THR A 256 22.66 -27.11 -33.52
CA THR A 256 23.63 -26.80 -34.56
C THR A 256 23.00 -26.19 -35.83
N SER A 257 21.66 -26.20 -35.95
CA SER A 257 20.95 -25.54 -37.04
C SER A 257 20.78 -24.02 -36.86
N LEU A 258 20.92 -23.52 -35.63
CA LEU A 258 20.87 -22.08 -35.32
C LEU A 258 22.20 -21.40 -35.65
N ASP A 259 22.19 -20.08 -35.76
CA ASP A 259 23.45 -19.33 -35.84
C ASP A 259 24.15 -19.22 -34.47
N GLU A 260 25.40 -18.77 -34.47
CA GLU A 260 26.20 -18.64 -33.24
C GLU A 260 25.61 -17.62 -32.25
N SER A 261 25.01 -16.54 -32.75
CA SER A 261 24.42 -15.49 -31.91
C SER A 261 23.15 -15.97 -31.20
N GLU A 262 22.33 -16.76 -31.89
CA GLU A 262 21.12 -17.37 -31.32
C GLU A 262 21.46 -18.42 -30.26
N ARG A 263 22.47 -19.26 -30.51
CA ARG A 263 22.96 -20.23 -29.52
C ARG A 263 23.51 -19.52 -28.28
N LYS A 264 24.28 -18.43 -28.47
CA LYS A 264 24.81 -17.63 -27.37
C LYS A 264 23.71 -16.98 -26.53
N LEU A 265 22.71 -16.37 -27.17
CA LEU A 265 21.56 -15.80 -26.45
C LEU A 265 20.77 -16.87 -25.68
N ALA A 266 20.60 -18.07 -26.26
CA ALA A 266 19.98 -19.19 -25.56
C ALA A 266 20.81 -19.62 -24.34
N GLN A 267 22.14 -19.68 -24.46
CA GLN A 267 23.03 -19.97 -23.35
C GLN A 267 22.90 -18.94 -22.22
N GLU A 268 22.89 -17.64 -22.54
CA GLU A 268 22.71 -16.55 -21.57
C GLU A 268 21.38 -16.70 -20.81
N ARG A 269 20.28 -16.99 -21.52
CA ARG A 269 18.96 -17.20 -20.90
C ARG A 269 18.88 -18.47 -20.04
N ALA A 270 19.62 -19.52 -20.41
CA ALA A 270 19.72 -20.72 -19.58
C ALA A 270 20.44 -20.43 -18.25
N ILE A 271 21.51 -19.62 -18.30
CA ILE A 271 22.23 -19.15 -17.12
C ILE A 271 21.32 -18.29 -16.24
N GLU A 272 20.64 -17.30 -16.84
CA GLU A 272 19.71 -16.40 -16.13
C GLU A 272 18.62 -17.19 -15.39
N ALA A 273 18.00 -18.19 -16.05
CA ALA A 273 16.98 -19.03 -15.43
C ALA A 273 17.53 -19.87 -14.26
N ARG A 274 18.75 -20.39 -14.39
CA ARG A 274 19.44 -21.15 -13.33
C ARG A 274 19.76 -20.27 -12.13
N GLU A 275 20.29 -19.07 -12.36
CA GLU A 275 20.63 -18.11 -11.31
C GLU A 275 19.37 -17.62 -10.58
N ALA A 276 18.32 -17.28 -11.32
CA ALA A 276 17.03 -16.91 -10.75
C ALA A 276 16.44 -18.04 -9.89
N LYS A 277 16.57 -19.31 -10.32
CA LYS A 277 16.11 -20.47 -9.55
C LYS A 277 16.90 -20.63 -8.25
N ALA A 278 18.22 -20.49 -8.30
CA ALA A 278 19.06 -20.56 -7.11
C ALA A 278 18.72 -19.45 -6.10
N LEU A 279 18.54 -18.21 -6.59
CA LEU A 279 18.14 -17.09 -5.77
C LEU A 279 16.74 -17.29 -5.17
N LEU A 280 15.80 -17.83 -5.95
CA LEU A 280 14.45 -18.14 -5.46
C LEU A 280 14.50 -19.07 -4.24
N GLU A 281 15.31 -20.11 -4.27
CA GLU A 281 15.42 -21.04 -3.13
C GLU A 281 16.02 -20.36 -1.90
N THR A 282 17.00 -19.47 -2.06
CA THR A 282 17.52 -18.65 -0.96
C THR A 282 16.43 -17.75 -0.37
N GLU A 283 15.69 -17.03 -1.20
CA GLU A 283 14.64 -16.12 -0.75
C GLU A 283 13.43 -16.87 -0.15
N LYS A 284 13.09 -18.05 -0.67
CA LYS A 284 12.07 -18.93 -0.07
C LYS A 284 12.44 -19.35 1.34
N GLN A 285 13.69 -19.72 1.58
CA GLN A 285 14.18 -20.10 2.91
C GLN A 285 14.13 -18.90 3.87
N ALA A 286 14.60 -17.73 3.43
CA ALA A 286 14.54 -16.50 4.20
C ALA A 286 13.10 -16.10 4.57
N ALA A 287 12.19 -16.12 3.58
CA ALA A 287 10.77 -15.83 3.78
C ALA A 287 10.12 -16.83 4.74
N THR A 288 10.38 -18.12 4.57
CA THR A 288 9.86 -19.18 5.46
C THR A 288 10.32 -18.98 6.89
N GLU A 289 11.60 -18.66 7.11
CA GLU A 289 12.13 -18.38 8.44
C GLU A 289 11.48 -17.13 9.05
N LYS A 290 11.34 -16.07 8.25
CA LYS A 290 10.67 -14.83 8.66
C LYS A 290 9.23 -15.08 9.11
N LEU A 291 8.45 -15.84 8.33
CA LEU A 291 7.05 -16.14 8.62
C LEU A 291 6.85 -16.93 9.93
N LYS A 292 7.87 -17.62 10.47
CA LYS A 292 7.76 -18.31 11.76
C LYS A 292 7.52 -17.37 12.95
N THR A 293 7.94 -16.11 12.83
CA THR A 293 7.91 -15.14 13.94
C THR A 293 7.10 -13.89 13.62
N VAL A 294 6.61 -13.76 12.39
CA VAL A 294 5.97 -12.52 11.91
C VAL A 294 4.69 -12.20 12.68
N ASP A 295 3.86 -13.18 12.99
CA ASP A 295 2.61 -12.96 13.72
C ASP A 295 2.89 -12.41 15.13
N GLU A 296 3.89 -12.95 15.81
CA GLU A 296 4.33 -12.45 17.12
C GLU A 296 4.91 -11.04 17.01
N ARG A 297 5.70 -10.76 15.97
CA ARG A 297 6.25 -9.41 15.70
C ARG A 297 5.16 -8.38 15.43
N LEU A 298 4.17 -8.70 14.60
CA LEU A 298 3.06 -7.81 14.26
C LEU A 298 2.14 -7.57 15.47
N LYS A 299 1.89 -8.62 16.27
CA LYS A 299 1.18 -8.47 17.54
C LYS A 299 1.93 -7.54 18.49
N LYS A 300 3.23 -7.77 18.66
CA LYS A 300 4.09 -6.92 19.51
C LYS A 300 4.12 -5.47 19.02
N LEU A 301 4.22 -5.25 17.70
CA LEU A 301 4.17 -3.92 17.10
C LEU A 301 2.86 -3.19 17.45
N THR A 302 1.74 -3.91 17.41
CA THR A 302 0.42 -3.38 17.80
C THR A 302 0.39 -3.02 19.29
N GLU A 303 0.88 -3.90 20.16
CA GLU A 303 0.93 -3.65 21.61
C GLU A 303 1.79 -2.44 21.97
N GLU A 304 2.95 -2.29 21.33
CA GLU A 304 3.86 -1.14 21.54
C GLU A 304 3.25 0.16 21.03
N TYR A 305 2.56 0.12 19.88
CA TYR A 305 1.81 1.27 19.37
C TYR A 305 0.70 1.69 20.34
N GLU A 306 -0.09 0.74 20.85
CA GLU A 306 -1.15 1.00 21.83
C GLU A 306 -0.59 1.56 23.14
N GLN A 307 0.57 1.07 23.59
CA GLN A 307 1.28 1.62 24.74
C GLN A 307 1.73 3.07 24.49
N ALA A 308 2.27 3.37 23.30
CA ALA A 308 2.67 4.73 22.93
C ALA A 308 1.46 5.68 22.86
N LEU A 309 0.32 5.22 22.34
CA LEU A 309 -0.95 5.97 22.39
C LEU A 309 -1.38 6.25 23.82
N GLN A 310 -1.32 5.26 24.70
CA GLN A 310 -1.69 5.46 26.11
C GLN A 310 -0.83 6.53 26.78
N GLN A 311 0.48 6.51 26.55
CA GLN A 311 1.40 7.54 27.05
C GLN A 311 1.07 8.93 26.50
N LEU A 312 0.71 9.03 25.22
CA LEU A 312 0.21 10.26 24.62
C LEU A 312 -1.06 10.77 25.31
N TRP A 313 -2.03 9.89 25.56
CA TRP A 313 -3.28 10.26 26.24
C TRP A 313 -3.06 10.71 27.68
N ASP A 314 -2.17 10.04 28.41
CA ASP A 314 -1.81 10.40 29.77
C ASP A 314 -1.10 11.75 29.82
N GLY A 315 -0.19 12.00 28.86
CA GLY A 315 0.51 13.27 28.72
C GLY A 315 -0.42 14.45 28.43
N LEU A 316 -1.45 14.27 27.60
CA LEU A 316 -2.48 15.29 27.35
C LEU A 316 -3.41 15.49 28.56
N ALA A 317 -3.63 14.47 29.38
CA ALA A 317 -4.46 14.56 30.58
C ALA A 317 -3.72 15.17 31.80
N GLY A 318 -2.40 15.02 31.86
CA GLY A 318 -1.57 15.33 33.03
C GLY A 318 -1.17 16.79 33.25
N THR A 319 -1.57 17.73 32.38
CA THR A 319 -1.29 19.16 32.59
C THR A 319 -2.32 19.79 33.53
N PRO A 320 -1.90 20.38 34.67
CA PRO A 320 -2.82 21.04 35.57
C PRO A 320 -3.48 22.23 34.88
N LYS A 321 -4.80 22.38 35.09
CA LYS A 321 -5.52 23.64 34.84
C LYS A 321 -4.88 24.70 35.75
N SER A 322 -4.05 25.58 35.19
CA SER A 322 -3.55 26.78 35.87
C SER A 322 -4.68 27.77 36.09
#